data_AF-A0A2U3I1P4-F1
#
_entry.id   AF-A0A2U3I1P4-F1
#
_cell.length_a   1.000
_cell.length_b   1.000
_cell.length_c   1.000
_cell.angle_alpha   90.00
_cell.angle_beta   90.00
_cell.angle_gamma   90.00
#
_symmetry.space_group_name_H-M   'P 1'
#
loop_
_entity.id
_entity.type
_entity.pdbx_description
1 polymer ?
#
loop_
_entity_poly.entity_id
_entity_poly.type
_entity_poly.pdbx_seq_one_letter_code
_entity_poly.pdbx_strand_id
1 'polypeptide(L)'
;MSAGIPEARRKSYEAVFHDIYVWHCIQRQRDLQLSSPLDAKEWFVTLDRRLVGFDAYKGKGNSGWVPVCVDPSTFIQFAQFWMPRSAQFEKALFGSLKLPLLFREFDSETEDVSLAIINRLSRIEAVGDFTADEIHTLLLNDAVRTRFRESPSDAEQTAIVRDELLSIHRDTVEKSKKLEHELSEERTRKDALVQQLDSVSLSSEAERVASQEISTKHKAEMAERKRNEEALRLQLEQERQSRIQLEEAAQRANEQKELAKKARKYFFLCMLLPFVGSSLIFGAFALILFTPLRAVGVGSALGLGTTAGVVKFTAAKRLAVTETSWLRRVCSVLTVGWAMGVAGVAATANAVYSNYLSNHQDDFVKQAVATTTINRDAPTSTGKAPSLSPPNGN
;
A
#
# COMPACT_ATOMS: atom_id res chain seq x y z
N MET A 1 -19.54 -80.01 25.49
CA MET A 1 -20.92 -80.52 25.65
C MET A 1 -21.88 -79.37 25.36
N SER A 2 -22.48 -79.33 24.17
CA SER A 2 -23.40 -78.25 23.76
C SER A 2 -24.83 -78.70 24.02
N ALA A 3 -25.56 -77.99 24.88
CA ALA A 3 -26.99 -78.17 25.04
C ALA A 3 -27.67 -77.89 23.69
N GLY A 4 -28.32 -78.90 23.12
CA GLY A 4 -29.02 -78.79 21.85
C GLY A 4 -30.14 -77.74 21.93
N ILE A 5 -30.28 -76.93 20.88
CA ILE A 5 -31.32 -75.91 20.79
C ILE A 5 -32.70 -76.60 20.78
N PRO A 6 -33.67 -76.15 21.60
CA PRO A 6 -35.04 -76.68 21.62
C PRO A 6 -35.66 -76.69 20.22
N GLU A 7 -36.38 -77.74 19.88
CA GLU A 7 -36.93 -78.00 18.53
C GLU A 7 -37.83 -76.85 18.04
N ALA A 8 -38.65 -76.27 18.93
CA ALA A 8 -39.50 -75.11 18.65
C ALA A 8 -38.75 -73.81 18.29
N ARG A 9 -37.43 -73.74 18.52
CA ARG A 9 -36.57 -72.59 18.19
C ARG A 9 -35.63 -72.85 17.02
N ARG A 10 -35.80 -73.95 16.29
CA ARG A 10 -35.03 -74.27 15.08
C ARG A 10 -35.70 -73.64 13.86
N LYS A 11 -34.90 -72.91 13.06
CA LYS A 11 -35.37 -72.41 11.76
C LYS A 11 -35.59 -73.60 10.82
N SER A 12 -36.58 -73.50 9.93
CA SER A 12 -36.74 -74.49 8.88
C SER A 12 -35.53 -74.47 7.93
N TYR A 13 -35.33 -75.56 7.20
CA TYR A 13 -34.23 -75.66 6.25
C TYR A 13 -34.32 -74.56 5.19
N GLU A 14 -35.52 -74.27 4.69
CA GLU A 14 -35.79 -73.26 3.68
C GLU A 14 -35.44 -71.85 4.19
N ALA A 15 -35.76 -71.54 5.45
CA ALA A 15 -35.43 -70.26 6.07
C ALA A 15 -33.90 -70.08 6.23
N VAL A 16 -33.20 -71.15 6.64
CA VAL A 16 -31.72 -71.12 6.71
C VAL A 16 -31.11 -70.98 5.32
N PHE A 17 -31.63 -71.72 4.33
CA PHE A 17 -31.16 -71.65 2.96
C PHE A 17 -31.31 -70.24 2.37
N HIS A 18 -32.49 -69.62 2.56
CA HIS A 18 -32.75 -68.25 2.16
C HIS A 18 -31.74 -67.28 2.78
N ASP A 19 -31.56 -67.32 4.10
CA ASP A 19 -30.67 -66.39 4.80
C ASP A 19 -29.21 -66.51 4.33
N ILE A 20 -28.73 -67.73 4.10
CA ILE A 20 -27.38 -67.97 3.58
C ILE A 20 -27.25 -67.56 2.10
N TYR A 21 -28.29 -67.78 1.30
CA TYR A 21 -28.32 -67.34 -0.09
C TYR A 21 -28.23 -65.80 -0.19
N VAL A 22 -29.05 -65.09 0.60
CA VAL A 22 -29.04 -63.62 0.65
C VAL A 22 -27.70 -63.10 1.16
N TRP A 23 -27.14 -63.72 2.19
CA TRP A 23 -25.80 -63.39 2.70
C TRP A 23 -24.74 -63.47 1.60
N HIS A 24 -24.73 -64.54 0.80
CA HIS A 24 -23.79 -64.70 -0.31
C HIS A 24 -24.02 -63.69 -1.45
N CYS A 25 -25.27 -63.32 -1.72
CA CYS A 25 -25.59 -62.31 -2.74
C CYS A 25 -25.01 -60.94 -2.36
N ILE A 26 -25.24 -60.51 -1.12
CA ILE A 26 -24.74 -59.23 -0.60
C ILE A 26 -23.21 -59.26 -0.53
N GLN A 27 -22.62 -60.34 -0.02
CA GLN A 27 -21.16 -60.46 0.08
C GLN A 27 -20.45 -60.41 -1.29
N ARG A 28 -21.10 -60.89 -2.36
CA ARG A 28 -20.56 -60.82 -3.73
C ARG A 28 -20.67 -59.44 -4.36
N GLN A 29 -21.62 -58.62 -3.92
CA GLN A 29 -21.81 -57.26 -4.43
C GLN A 29 -20.86 -56.27 -3.75
N ARG A 30 -20.36 -56.60 -2.57
CA ARG A 30 -19.39 -55.78 -1.82
C ARG A 30 -18.01 -55.79 -2.46
N ASP A 31 -17.35 -54.63 -2.40
CA ASP A 31 -15.97 -54.46 -2.84
C ASP A 31 -15.01 -55.32 -1.98
N LEU A 32 -14.01 -55.95 -2.60
CA LEU A 32 -13.12 -56.92 -1.94
C LEU A 32 -12.19 -56.32 -0.86
N GLN A 33 -12.08 -54.99 -0.78
CA GLN A 33 -11.18 -54.26 0.11
C GLN A 33 -11.92 -53.11 0.80
N LEU A 34 -12.94 -53.42 1.58
CA LEU A 34 -13.59 -52.43 2.44
C LEU A 34 -12.69 -52.11 3.64
N SER A 35 -12.29 -50.85 3.79
CA SER A 35 -11.52 -50.36 4.94
C SER A 35 -12.37 -49.99 6.13
N SER A 36 -13.63 -49.61 5.89
CA SER A 36 -14.57 -49.16 6.92
C SER A 36 -15.97 -49.71 6.64
N PRO A 37 -16.78 -49.94 7.69
CA PRO A 37 -18.24 -50.04 7.57
C PRO A 37 -18.82 -48.93 6.69
N LEU A 38 -18.32 -47.70 6.80
CA LEU A 38 -18.84 -46.58 6.02
C LEU A 38 -18.62 -46.72 4.50
N ASP A 39 -17.69 -47.57 4.08
CA ASP A 39 -17.41 -47.77 2.66
C ASP A 39 -18.38 -48.81 2.04
N ALA A 40 -19.12 -49.54 2.86
CA ALA A 40 -20.02 -50.61 2.42
C ALA A 40 -21.36 -50.05 1.91
N LYS A 41 -21.71 -50.38 0.67
CA LYS A 41 -22.95 -49.94 0.01
C LYS A 41 -24.15 -50.80 0.38
N GLU A 42 -23.96 -52.11 0.49
CA GLU A 42 -25.04 -53.07 0.76
C GLU A 42 -24.89 -53.69 2.15
N TRP A 43 -25.99 -53.82 2.88
CA TRP A 43 -26.03 -54.39 4.24
C TRP A 43 -27.13 -55.41 4.40
N PHE A 44 -26.87 -56.48 5.15
CA PHE A 44 -27.92 -57.38 5.60
C PHE A 44 -28.33 -57.04 7.03
N VAL A 45 -29.41 -56.28 7.18
CA VAL A 45 -29.95 -55.94 8.49
C VAL A 45 -30.82 -57.09 9.01
N THR A 46 -30.49 -57.65 10.18
CA THR A 46 -31.20 -58.81 10.75
C THR A 46 -31.24 -58.79 12.28
N LEU A 47 -32.33 -59.30 12.86
CA LEU A 47 -32.45 -59.56 14.30
C LEU A 47 -31.95 -60.96 14.70
N ASP A 48 -31.63 -61.83 13.72
CA ASP A 48 -31.13 -63.16 14.01
C ASP A 48 -29.66 -63.14 14.44
N ARG A 49 -29.45 -63.22 15.75
CA ARG A 49 -28.11 -63.31 16.35
C ARG A 49 -27.29 -64.50 15.85
N ARG A 50 -27.91 -65.59 15.40
CA ARG A 50 -27.19 -66.76 14.86
C ARG A 50 -26.57 -66.44 13.51
N LEU A 51 -27.28 -65.70 12.67
CA LEU A 51 -26.79 -65.26 11.37
C LEU A 51 -25.68 -64.21 11.52
N VAL A 52 -25.83 -63.26 12.45
CA VAL A 52 -24.75 -62.32 12.82
C VAL A 52 -23.53 -63.07 13.34
N GLY A 53 -23.73 -64.10 14.18
CA GLY A 53 -22.65 -64.95 14.68
C GLY A 53 -21.97 -65.77 13.58
N PHE A 54 -22.71 -66.25 12.60
CA PHE A 54 -22.18 -66.94 11.42
C PHE A 54 -21.33 -66.00 10.56
N ASP A 55 -21.79 -64.78 10.32
CA ASP A 55 -21.05 -63.75 9.59
C ASP A 55 -19.72 -63.40 10.30
N ALA A 56 -19.79 -63.17 11.62
CA ALA A 56 -18.60 -62.93 12.44
C ALA A 56 -17.63 -64.12 12.42
N TYR A 57 -18.13 -65.36 12.38
CA TYR A 57 -17.30 -66.55 12.24
C TYR A 57 -16.61 -66.62 10.88
N LYS A 58 -17.29 -66.25 9.78
CA LYS A 58 -16.70 -66.19 8.43
C LYS A 58 -15.60 -65.15 8.31
N GLY A 59 -15.70 -64.05 9.04
CA GLY A 59 -14.67 -63.03 9.13
C GLY A 59 -13.44 -63.38 9.99
N LYS A 60 -13.48 -64.47 10.77
CA LYS A 60 -12.36 -64.85 11.64
C LYS A 60 -11.11 -65.13 10.82
N GLY A 61 -10.05 -64.36 11.08
CA GLY A 61 -8.75 -64.48 10.40
C GLY A 61 -8.47 -63.39 9.37
N ASN A 62 -9.44 -62.53 9.05
CA ASN A 62 -9.23 -61.35 8.20
C ASN A 62 -9.29 -60.07 9.05
N SER A 63 -8.15 -59.40 9.24
CA SER A 63 -8.03 -58.19 10.07
C SER A 63 -8.76 -56.97 9.50
N GLY A 64 -9.24 -57.03 8.26
CA GLY A 64 -10.06 -56.00 7.61
C GLY A 64 -11.49 -56.45 7.30
N TRP A 65 -12.01 -57.48 7.99
CA TRP A 65 -13.38 -57.95 7.72
C TRP A 65 -14.43 -56.94 8.19
N VAL A 66 -15.19 -56.38 7.23
CA VAL A 66 -16.38 -55.58 7.51
C VAL A 66 -17.61 -56.51 7.55
N PRO A 67 -18.35 -56.59 8.68
CA PRO A 67 -19.51 -57.46 8.82
C PRO A 67 -20.56 -57.24 7.72
N VAL A 68 -21.12 -58.31 7.18
CA VAL A 68 -22.23 -58.28 6.21
C VAL A 68 -23.56 -58.16 6.93
N CYS A 69 -23.69 -58.92 8.02
CA CYS A 69 -24.87 -58.92 8.85
C CYS A 69 -24.70 -57.95 10.01
N VAL A 70 -25.65 -57.03 10.14
CA VAL A 70 -25.70 -56.06 11.23
C VAL A 70 -27.07 -56.09 11.87
N ASP A 71 -27.11 -55.85 13.18
CA ASP A 71 -28.38 -55.59 13.84
C ASP A 71 -28.89 -54.18 13.48
N PRO A 72 -30.20 -53.92 13.61
CA PRO A 72 -30.77 -52.62 13.30
C PRO A 72 -30.11 -51.46 14.04
N SER A 73 -29.70 -51.65 15.30
CA SER A 73 -29.09 -50.56 16.09
C SER A 73 -27.73 -50.18 15.54
N THR A 74 -26.91 -51.17 15.18
CA THR A 74 -25.61 -50.96 14.55
C THR A 74 -25.74 -50.32 13.17
N PHE A 75 -26.69 -50.78 12.34
CA PHE A 75 -26.96 -50.16 11.04
C PHE A 75 -27.34 -48.68 11.17
N ILE A 76 -28.17 -48.36 12.15
CA ILE A 76 -28.62 -47.00 12.44
C ILE A 76 -27.46 -46.10 12.88
N GLN A 77 -26.55 -46.61 13.71
CA GLN A 77 -25.34 -45.87 14.09
C GLN A 77 -24.48 -45.54 12.87
N PHE A 78 -24.38 -46.44 11.89
CA PHE A 78 -23.73 -46.14 10.63
C PHE A 78 -24.53 -45.11 9.82
N ALA A 79 -25.85 -45.28 9.71
CA ALA A 79 -26.74 -44.40 8.96
C ALA A 79 -26.67 -42.92 9.41
N GLN A 80 -26.40 -42.68 10.71
CA GLN A 80 -26.25 -41.33 11.28
C GLN A 80 -25.09 -40.53 10.68
N PHE A 81 -24.10 -41.17 10.05
CA PHE A 81 -23.02 -40.44 9.37
C PHE A 81 -23.45 -39.82 8.04
N TRP A 82 -24.50 -40.34 7.40
CA TRP A 82 -25.02 -39.82 6.11
C TRP A 82 -26.30 -39.01 6.23
N MET A 83 -27.00 -39.08 7.37
CA MET A 83 -28.24 -38.34 7.59
C MET A 83 -28.13 -37.32 8.73
N PRO A 84 -28.55 -36.06 8.52
CA PRO A 84 -28.57 -35.06 9.58
C PRO A 84 -29.53 -35.48 10.69
N ARG A 85 -29.08 -35.39 11.95
CA ARG A 85 -29.90 -35.71 13.12
C ARG A 85 -31.04 -34.70 13.26
N SER A 86 -32.25 -35.10 12.85
CA SER A 86 -33.47 -34.35 13.09
C SER A 86 -34.30 -35.03 14.18
N ALA A 87 -35.07 -34.24 14.94
CA ALA A 87 -35.97 -34.78 15.98
C ALA A 87 -37.02 -35.76 15.39
N GLN A 88 -37.43 -35.53 14.13
CA GLN A 88 -38.32 -36.44 13.40
C GLN A 88 -37.63 -37.74 13.02
N PHE A 89 -36.37 -37.69 12.58
CA PHE A 89 -35.57 -38.87 12.30
C PHE A 89 -35.38 -39.70 13.57
N GLU A 90 -34.95 -39.09 14.68
CA GLU A 90 -34.81 -39.80 15.95
C GLU A 90 -36.16 -40.40 16.42
N LYS A 91 -37.28 -39.68 16.28
CA LYS A 91 -38.63 -40.19 16.62
C LYS A 91 -39.03 -41.39 15.73
N ALA A 92 -38.78 -41.32 14.43
CA ALA A 92 -39.05 -42.42 13.50
C ALA A 92 -38.15 -43.64 13.76
N LEU A 93 -36.88 -43.39 14.09
CA LEU A 93 -35.86 -44.37 14.42
C LEU A 93 -36.19 -45.12 15.71
N PHE A 94 -36.54 -44.39 16.76
CA PHE A 94 -37.02 -44.97 18.01
C PHE A 94 -38.35 -45.68 17.79
N GLY A 95 -39.22 -45.18 16.92
CA GLY A 95 -40.45 -45.86 16.51
C GLY A 95 -40.17 -47.21 15.83
N SER A 96 -39.25 -47.25 14.87
CA SER A 96 -38.87 -48.46 14.12
C SER A 96 -38.11 -49.48 14.95
N LEU A 97 -37.27 -49.02 15.90
CA LEU A 97 -36.58 -49.89 16.86
C LEU A 97 -37.51 -50.37 17.98
N LYS A 98 -38.51 -49.56 18.34
CA LYS A 98 -39.56 -49.97 19.28
C LYS A 98 -40.50 -50.99 18.66
N LEU A 99 -40.75 -51.01 17.36
CA LEU A 99 -41.70 -51.96 16.75
C LEU A 99 -41.35 -53.44 17.07
N PRO A 100 -40.12 -53.94 16.90
CA PRO A 100 -39.79 -55.32 17.30
C PRO A 100 -39.78 -55.58 18.83
N LEU A 101 -39.74 -54.54 19.67
CA LEU A 101 -39.64 -54.65 21.13
C LEU A 101 -40.95 -54.31 21.87
N LEU A 102 -41.86 -53.56 21.23
CA LEU A 102 -43.21 -53.24 21.70
C LEU A 102 -44.27 -54.20 21.16
N PHE A 103 -43.95 -55.02 20.15
CA PHE A 103 -44.64 -56.31 20.00
C PHE A 103 -44.07 -57.30 21.04
N ARG A 104 -44.22 -56.94 22.33
CA ARG A 104 -44.80 -57.93 23.23
C ARG A 104 -46.15 -58.23 22.56
N GLU A 105 -46.33 -59.46 22.11
CA GLU A 105 -47.55 -59.94 21.43
C GLU A 105 -48.72 -59.07 21.88
N PHE A 106 -49.32 -58.32 20.94
CA PHE A 106 -50.51 -57.52 21.21
C PHE A 106 -51.50 -58.52 21.82
N ASP A 107 -51.60 -58.50 23.15
CA ASP A 107 -52.32 -59.53 23.88
C ASP A 107 -53.77 -59.39 23.43
N SER A 108 -54.37 -60.47 22.94
CA SER A 108 -55.75 -60.46 22.45
C SER A 108 -56.68 -59.86 23.51
N GLU A 109 -56.40 -60.09 24.80
CA GLU A 109 -57.16 -59.48 25.89
C GLU A 109 -57.07 -57.95 25.93
N THR A 110 -55.94 -57.37 25.55
CA THR A 110 -55.73 -55.92 25.54
C THR A 110 -56.41 -55.28 24.32
N GLU A 111 -56.40 -55.97 23.18
CA GLU A 111 -57.14 -55.57 21.99
C GLU A 111 -58.64 -55.58 22.26
N ASP A 112 -59.17 -56.65 22.85
CA ASP A 112 -60.59 -56.80 23.18
C ASP A 112 -61.08 -55.70 24.11
N VAL A 113 -60.31 -55.37 25.15
CA VAL A 113 -60.64 -54.27 26.06
C VAL A 113 -60.58 -52.92 25.34
N SER A 114 -59.61 -52.70 24.46
CA SER A 114 -59.50 -51.45 23.69
C SER A 114 -60.66 -51.29 22.71
N LEU A 115 -61.05 -52.36 22.01
CA LEU A 115 -62.23 -52.39 21.14
C LEU A 115 -63.53 -52.17 21.93
N ALA A 116 -63.63 -52.75 23.13
CA ALA A 116 -64.76 -52.50 24.02
C ALA A 116 -64.84 -51.02 24.45
N ILE A 117 -63.71 -50.40 24.80
CA ILE A 117 -63.63 -48.97 25.12
C ILE A 117 -64.07 -48.12 23.91
N ILE A 118 -63.59 -48.42 22.70
CA ILE A 118 -64.01 -47.71 21.47
C ILE A 118 -65.52 -47.87 21.22
N ASN A 119 -66.05 -49.07 21.41
CA ASN A 119 -67.49 -49.31 21.30
C ASN A 119 -68.29 -48.52 22.35
N ARG A 120 -67.77 -48.34 23.57
CA ARG A 120 -68.41 -47.47 24.58
C ARG A 120 -68.29 -45.99 24.23
N LEU A 121 -67.15 -45.56 23.68
CA LEU A 121 -66.98 -44.20 23.17
C LEU A 121 -68.10 -43.89 22.17
N SER A 122 -68.42 -44.77 21.22
CA SER A 122 -69.49 -44.54 20.24
C SER A 122 -70.88 -44.23 20.82
N ARG A 123 -71.13 -44.58 22.08
CA ARG A 123 -72.40 -44.35 22.79
C ARG A 123 -72.42 -43.05 23.60
N ILE A 124 -71.28 -42.38 23.73
CA ILE A 124 -71.17 -41.08 24.40
C ILE A 124 -71.58 -40.01 23.38
N GLU A 125 -72.48 -39.12 23.78
CA GLU A 125 -72.83 -37.94 22.99
C GLU A 125 -71.60 -37.02 22.89
N ALA A 126 -71.31 -36.49 21.69
CA ALA A 126 -70.20 -35.56 21.41
C ALA A 126 -68.77 -36.14 21.33
N VAL A 127 -68.59 -37.41 20.93
CA VAL A 127 -67.24 -38.00 20.71
C VAL A 127 -66.43 -37.28 19.62
N GLY A 128 -67.11 -36.57 18.71
CA GLY A 128 -66.46 -35.82 17.63
C GLY A 128 -65.73 -34.53 18.07
N ASP A 129 -65.94 -34.09 19.31
CA ASP A 129 -65.28 -32.87 19.84
C ASP A 129 -63.87 -33.16 20.38
N PHE A 130 -63.52 -34.44 20.54
CA PHE A 130 -62.21 -34.87 21.03
C PHE A 130 -61.25 -35.14 19.87
N THR A 131 -60.00 -34.77 20.07
CA THR A 131 -58.91 -35.00 19.12
C THR A 131 -58.46 -36.47 19.12
N ALA A 132 -57.87 -36.91 18.01
CA ALA A 132 -57.34 -38.26 17.89
C ALA A 132 -56.27 -38.58 18.96
N ASP A 133 -55.50 -37.57 19.39
CA ASP A 133 -54.47 -37.71 20.41
C ASP A 133 -55.07 -37.92 21.82
N GLU A 134 -56.20 -37.28 22.13
CA GLU A 134 -56.91 -37.49 23.40
C GLU A 134 -57.49 -38.90 23.49
N ILE A 135 -58.10 -39.38 22.39
CA ILE A 135 -58.61 -40.76 22.29
C ILE A 135 -57.45 -41.77 22.38
N HIS A 136 -56.33 -41.50 21.74
CA HIS A 136 -55.14 -42.35 21.82
C HIS A 136 -54.58 -42.40 23.24
N THR A 137 -54.53 -41.26 23.94
CA THR A 137 -54.07 -41.19 25.34
C THR A 137 -54.99 -41.97 26.28
N LEU A 138 -56.31 -41.88 26.07
CA LEU A 138 -57.31 -42.68 26.77
C LEU A 138 -57.09 -44.17 26.55
N LEU A 139 -56.90 -44.57 25.29
CA LEU A 139 -56.71 -45.98 24.93
C LEU A 139 -55.40 -46.53 25.48
N LEU A 140 -54.35 -45.74 25.61
CA LEU A 140 -53.07 -46.17 26.20
C LEU A 140 -53.04 -46.16 27.73
N ASN A 141 -54.08 -45.69 28.40
CA ASN A 141 -54.10 -45.62 29.86
C ASN A 141 -54.48 -46.99 30.48
N ASP A 142 -53.46 -47.70 30.98
CA ASP A 142 -53.63 -49.02 31.61
C ASP A 142 -54.52 -48.98 32.88
N ALA A 143 -54.56 -47.87 33.60
CA ALA A 143 -55.42 -47.72 34.77
C ALA A 143 -56.91 -47.70 34.37
N VAL A 144 -57.22 -47.06 33.23
CA VAL A 144 -58.57 -47.00 32.67
C VAL A 144 -59.00 -48.37 32.18
N ARG A 145 -58.11 -49.08 31.47
CA ARG A 145 -58.36 -50.46 31.00
C ARG A 145 -58.63 -51.42 32.16
N THR A 146 -57.87 -51.29 33.26
CA THR A 146 -58.06 -52.11 34.46
C THR A 146 -59.41 -51.83 35.11
N ARG A 147 -59.74 -50.56 35.35
CA ARG A 147 -61.04 -50.15 35.92
C ARG A 147 -62.22 -50.54 35.04
N PHE A 148 -62.04 -50.46 33.71
CA PHE A 148 -63.04 -50.87 32.72
C PHE A 148 -63.31 -52.38 32.79
N ARG A 149 -62.26 -53.20 32.94
CA ARG A 149 -62.36 -54.67 33.04
C ARG A 149 -63.05 -55.12 34.33
N GLU A 150 -62.78 -54.43 35.43
CA GLU A 150 -63.33 -54.75 36.75
C GLU A 150 -64.78 -54.29 36.95
N SER A 151 -65.29 -53.44 36.05
CA SER A 151 -66.63 -52.85 36.17
C SER A 151 -67.74 -53.79 35.64
N PRO A 152 -68.72 -54.18 36.47
CA PRO A 152 -69.73 -55.17 36.12
C PRO A 152 -70.86 -54.64 35.21
N SER A 153 -71.09 -53.33 35.17
CA SER A 153 -72.20 -52.71 34.42
C SER A 153 -71.74 -51.88 33.22
N ASP A 154 -72.48 -51.99 32.12
CA ASP A 154 -72.30 -51.19 30.89
C ASP A 154 -72.40 -49.67 31.15
N ALA A 155 -73.27 -49.28 32.09
CA ALA A 155 -73.42 -47.88 32.50
C ALA A 155 -72.18 -47.36 33.26
N GLU A 156 -71.58 -48.18 34.11
CA GLU A 156 -70.37 -47.85 34.86
C GLU A 156 -69.14 -47.79 33.94
N GLN A 157 -69.03 -48.74 33.00
CA GLN A 157 -68.00 -48.74 31.97
C GLN A 157 -68.06 -47.47 31.10
N THR A 158 -69.27 -47.03 30.72
CA THR A 158 -69.46 -45.79 29.95
C THR A 158 -69.12 -44.55 30.78
N ALA A 159 -69.44 -44.55 32.09
CA ALA A 159 -69.07 -43.46 32.98
C ALA A 159 -67.54 -43.33 33.16
N ILE A 160 -66.83 -44.44 33.35
CA ILE A 160 -65.37 -44.45 33.48
C ILE A 160 -64.69 -43.86 32.23
N VAL A 161 -65.13 -44.28 31.05
CA VAL A 161 -64.59 -43.78 29.78
C VAL A 161 -64.87 -42.29 29.62
N ARG A 162 -66.08 -41.84 29.97
CA ARG A 162 -66.47 -40.41 29.90
C ARG A 162 -65.64 -39.56 30.86
N ASP A 163 -65.52 -39.98 32.11
CA ASP A 163 -64.84 -39.21 33.16
C ASP A 163 -63.35 -39.04 32.84
N GLU A 164 -62.71 -40.12 32.36
CA GLU A 164 -61.31 -40.05 31.96
C GLU A 164 -61.11 -39.17 30.72
N LEU A 165 -61.98 -39.32 29.71
CA LEU A 165 -61.89 -38.51 28.50
C LEU A 165 -62.06 -37.02 28.80
N LEU A 166 -62.97 -36.66 29.70
CA LEU A 166 -63.14 -35.29 30.19
C LEU A 166 -61.91 -34.80 30.99
N SER A 167 -61.27 -35.67 31.76
CA SER A 167 -60.02 -35.34 32.46
C SER A 167 -58.89 -35.04 31.48
N ILE A 168 -58.68 -35.91 30.48
CA ILE A 168 -57.66 -35.73 29.43
C ILE A 168 -57.91 -34.45 28.65
N HIS A 169 -59.16 -34.14 28.34
CA HIS A 169 -59.52 -32.92 27.63
C HIS A 169 -59.24 -31.66 28.46
N ARG A 170 -59.60 -31.66 29.75
CA ARG A 170 -59.28 -30.54 30.66
C ARG A 170 -57.77 -30.29 30.75
N ASP A 171 -56.98 -31.35 30.90
CA ASP A 171 -55.52 -31.25 30.94
C ASP A 171 -54.95 -30.68 29.64
N THR A 172 -55.52 -31.07 28.50
CA THR A 172 -55.11 -30.59 27.17
C THR A 172 -55.44 -29.11 27.01
N VAL A 173 -56.63 -28.67 27.41
CA VAL A 173 -57.04 -27.26 27.39
C VAL A 173 -56.18 -26.42 28.34
N GLU A 174 -55.86 -26.92 29.54
CA GLU A 174 -54.97 -26.21 30.47
C GLU A 174 -53.55 -26.06 29.92
N LYS A 175 -53.01 -27.12 29.29
CA LYS A 175 -51.70 -27.05 28.63
C LYS A 175 -51.72 -26.05 27.47
N SER A 176 -52.78 -26.04 26.66
CA SER A 176 -52.91 -25.07 25.57
C SER A 176 -52.94 -23.64 26.10
N LYS A 177 -53.71 -23.36 27.15
CA LYS A 177 -53.75 -22.03 27.78
C LYS A 177 -52.42 -21.60 28.36
N LYS A 178 -51.68 -22.51 29.01
CA LYS A 178 -50.33 -22.24 29.52
C LYS A 178 -49.37 -21.89 28.38
N LEU A 179 -49.38 -22.69 27.31
CA LEU A 179 -48.54 -22.45 26.13
C LEU A 179 -48.91 -21.14 25.42
N GLU A 180 -50.19 -20.80 25.30
CA GLU A 180 -50.64 -19.52 24.75
C GLU A 180 -50.18 -18.34 25.62
N HIS A 181 -50.24 -18.48 26.95
CA HIS A 181 -49.73 -17.48 27.87
C HIS A 181 -48.22 -17.29 27.71
N GLU A 182 -47.44 -18.38 27.73
CA GLU A 182 -45.99 -18.34 27.52
C GLU A 182 -45.63 -17.73 26.16
N LEU A 183 -46.37 -18.07 25.10
CA LEU A 183 -46.19 -17.51 23.77
C LEU A 183 -46.49 -16.00 23.75
N SER A 184 -47.53 -15.56 24.46
CA SER A 184 -47.89 -14.14 24.55
C SER A 184 -46.83 -13.35 25.33
N GLU A 185 -46.29 -13.89 26.41
CA GLU A 185 -45.19 -13.27 27.17
C GLU A 185 -43.93 -13.16 26.31
N GLU A 186 -43.56 -14.23 25.60
CA GLU A 186 -42.41 -14.22 24.70
C GLU A 186 -42.59 -13.24 23.53
N ARG A 187 -43.82 -13.03 23.03
CA ARG A 187 -44.11 -11.98 22.04
C ARG A 187 -43.89 -10.59 22.62
N THR A 188 -44.46 -10.30 23.79
CA THR A 188 -44.26 -8.99 24.44
C THR A 188 -42.79 -8.72 24.78
N ARG A 189 -42.05 -9.76 25.19
CA ARG A 189 -40.61 -9.67 25.44
C ARG A 189 -39.82 -9.37 24.16
N LYS A 190 -40.16 -10.03 23.05
CA LYS A 190 -39.55 -9.74 21.74
C LYS A 190 -39.86 -8.34 21.26
N ASP A 191 -41.11 -7.90 21.39
CA ASP A 191 -41.52 -6.55 20.99
C ASP A 191 -40.79 -5.48 21.82
N ALA A 192 -40.63 -5.70 23.13
CA ALA A 192 -39.84 -4.81 24.00
C ALA A 192 -38.35 -4.77 23.60
N LEU A 193 -37.76 -5.92 23.24
CA LEU A 193 -36.38 -5.99 22.76
C LEU A 193 -36.21 -5.28 21.41
N VAL A 194 -37.17 -5.42 20.49
CA VAL A 194 -37.17 -4.71 19.20
C VAL A 194 -37.23 -3.20 19.44
N GLN A 195 -38.11 -2.71 20.31
CA GLN A 195 -38.17 -1.30 20.66
C GLN A 195 -36.88 -0.77 21.29
N GLN A 196 -36.23 -1.56 22.14
CA GLN A 196 -34.91 -1.21 22.69
C GLN A 196 -33.86 -1.13 21.59
N LEU A 197 -33.82 -2.10 20.68
CA LEU A 197 -32.87 -2.11 19.57
C LEU A 197 -33.08 -0.91 18.63
N ASP A 198 -34.33 -0.57 18.34
CA ASP A 198 -34.68 0.60 17.54
C ASP A 198 -34.20 1.89 18.22
N SER A 199 -34.42 2.04 19.54
CA SER A 199 -33.94 3.21 20.28
C SER A 199 -32.42 3.35 20.29
N VAL A 200 -31.69 2.23 20.41
CA VAL A 200 -30.22 2.20 20.36
C VAL A 200 -29.70 2.48 18.96
N SER A 201 -30.38 1.97 17.93
CA SER A 201 -30.02 2.25 16.53
C SER A 201 -30.16 3.73 16.21
N LEU A 202 -31.26 4.36 16.64
CA LEU A 202 -31.50 5.79 16.46
C LEU A 202 -30.47 6.64 17.22
N SER A 203 -30.11 6.27 18.46
CA SER A 203 -29.07 6.99 19.20
C SER A 203 -27.70 6.82 18.56
N SER A 204 -27.36 5.63 18.07
CA SER A 204 -26.10 5.37 17.37
C SER A 204 -26.00 6.14 16.05
N GLU A 205 -27.08 6.21 15.28
CA GLU A 205 -27.13 7.03 14.06
C GLU A 205 -26.96 8.51 14.35
N ALA A 206 -27.61 9.04 15.39
CA ALA A 206 -27.45 10.41 15.83
C ALA A 206 -25.99 10.72 16.24
N GLU A 207 -25.33 9.82 16.97
CA GLU A 207 -23.91 9.94 17.34
C GLU A 207 -22.98 9.90 16.12
N ARG A 208 -23.27 9.06 15.12
CA ARG A 208 -22.49 8.99 13.88
C ARG A 208 -22.59 10.28 13.07
N VAL A 209 -23.80 10.83 12.95
CA VAL A 209 -24.02 12.11 12.27
C VAL A 209 -23.30 13.23 13.01
N ALA A 210 -23.42 13.31 14.34
CA ALA A 210 -22.71 14.31 15.14
C ALA A 210 -21.19 14.19 15.01
N SER A 211 -20.65 12.96 15.03
CA SER A 211 -19.21 12.72 14.85
C SER A 211 -18.73 13.11 13.45
N GLN A 212 -19.55 12.89 12.42
CA GLN A 212 -19.25 13.29 11.05
C GLN A 212 -19.28 14.82 10.89
N GLU A 213 -20.22 15.52 11.53
CA GLU A 213 -20.23 16.98 11.59
C GLU A 213 -19.00 17.55 12.31
N ILE A 214 -18.58 16.96 13.42
CA ILE A 214 -17.37 17.38 14.14
C ILE A 214 -16.12 17.15 13.26
N SER A 215 -16.02 16.00 12.60
CA SER A 215 -14.90 15.69 11.69
C SER A 215 -14.83 16.64 10.50
N THR A 216 -15.97 16.98 9.91
CA THR A 216 -16.03 17.92 8.77
C THR A 216 -15.69 19.36 9.20
N LYS A 217 -16.18 19.82 10.35
CA LYS A 217 -15.79 21.11 10.94
C LYS A 217 -14.29 21.16 11.23
N HIS A 218 -13.73 20.12 11.83
CA HIS A 218 -12.29 20.06 12.11
C HIS A 218 -11.45 20.03 10.83
N LYS A 219 -11.90 19.34 9.77
CA LYS A 219 -11.22 19.36 8.46
C LYS A 219 -11.27 20.75 7.82
N ALA A 220 -12.40 21.45 7.91
CA ALA A 220 -12.54 22.82 7.40
C ALA A 220 -11.61 23.78 8.16
N GLU A 221 -11.56 23.71 9.49
CA GLU A 221 -10.67 24.54 10.31
C GLU A 221 -9.18 24.26 10.00
N MET A 222 -8.80 22.99 9.83
CA MET A 222 -7.43 22.63 9.44
C MET A 222 -7.06 23.13 8.03
N ALA A 223 -8.00 23.12 7.09
CA ALA A 223 -7.79 23.67 5.75
C ALA A 223 -7.62 25.20 5.79
N GLU A 224 -8.38 25.89 6.64
CA GLU A 224 -8.24 27.33 6.85
C GLU A 224 -6.90 27.69 7.50
N ARG A 225 -6.50 26.96 8.55
CA ARG A 225 -5.17 27.13 9.17
C ARG A 225 -4.03 26.94 8.17
N LYS A 226 -4.11 25.92 7.31
CA LYS A 226 -3.11 25.70 6.25
C LYS A 226 -3.06 26.84 5.24
N ARG A 227 -4.22 27.36 4.79
CA ARG A 227 -4.26 28.52 3.89
C ARG A 227 -3.62 29.76 4.53
N ASN A 228 -3.90 29.99 5.82
CA ASN A 228 -3.32 31.11 6.55
C ASN A 228 -1.80 30.94 6.74
N GLU A 229 -1.32 29.73 7.03
CA GLU A 229 0.11 29.42 7.10
C GLU A 229 0.82 29.60 5.75
N GLU A 230 0.21 29.13 4.65
CA GLU A 230 0.74 29.30 3.30
C GLU A 230 0.78 30.79 2.89
N ALA A 231 -0.26 31.56 3.20
CA ALA A 231 -0.30 32.99 2.97
C ALA A 231 0.80 33.73 3.76
N LEU A 232 1.00 33.34 5.03
CA LEU A 232 2.05 33.91 5.87
C LEU A 232 3.45 33.55 5.36
N ARG A 233 3.65 32.31 4.90
CA ARG A 233 4.93 31.88 4.30
C ARG A 233 5.25 32.68 3.05
N LEU A 234 4.27 32.90 2.17
CA LEU A 234 4.46 33.71 0.97
C LEU A 234 4.82 35.16 1.31
N GLN A 235 4.16 35.77 2.30
CA GLN A 235 4.54 37.12 2.76
C GLN A 235 5.97 37.16 3.31
N LEU A 236 6.36 36.16 4.08
CA LEU A 236 7.69 36.10 4.70
C LEU A 236 8.79 35.82 3.65
N GLU A 237 8.48 35.05 2.60
CA GLU A 237 9.35 34.87 1.44
C GLU A 237 9.49 36.14 0.62
N GLN A 238 8.40 36.88 0.38
CA GLN A 238 8.44 38.18 -0.27
C GLN A 238 9.28 39.19 0.52
N GLU A 239 9.12 39.24 1.84
CA GLU A 239 9.96 40.09 2.70
C GLU A 239 11.43 39.67 2.62
N ARG A 240 11.75 38.37 2.69
CA ARG A 240 13.13 37.89 2.56
C ARG A 240 13.74 38.26 1.21
N GLN A 241 13.00 38.06 0.12
CA GLN A 241 13.47 38.43 -1.22
C GLN A 241 13.70 39.94 -1.33
N SER A 242 12.80 40.75 -0.75
CA SER A 242 12.96 42.22 -0.74
C SER A 242 14.20 42.64 0.05
N ARG A 243 14.49 42.00 1.18
CA ARG A 243 15.71 42.25 1.98
C ARG A 243 16.96 41.84 1.23
N ILE A 244 16.97 40.68 0.59
CA ILE A 244 18.11 40.21 -0.22
C ILE A 244 18.38 41.17 -1.37
N GLN A 245 17.34 41.61 -2.08
CA GLN A 245 17.50 42.61 -3.16
C GLN A 245 18.04 43.94 -2.64
N LEU A 246 17.61 44.37 -1.46
CA LEU A 246 18.06 45.61 -0.84
C LEU A 246 19.52 45.50 -0.35
N GLU A 247 19.91 44.36 0.21
CA GLU A 247 21.29 44.05 0.59
C GLU A 247 22.21 43.96 -0.64
N GLU A 248 21.79 43.26 -1.70
CA GLU A 248 22.54 43.18 -2.96
C GLU A 248 22.70 44.56 -3.61
N ALA A 249 21.64 45.38 -3.62
CA ALA A 249 21.70 46.74 -4.13
C ALA A 249 22.66 47.61 -3.30
N ALA A 250 22.65 47.47 -1.97
CA ALA A 250 23.57 48.17 -1.08
C ALA A 250 25.03 47.71 -1.27
N GLN A 251 25.27 46.41 -1.47
CA GLN A 251 26.59 45.86 -1.77
C GLN A 251 27.11 46.40 -3.11
N ARG A 252 26.32 46.33 -4.18
CA ARG A 252 26.70 46.89 -5.49
C ARG A 252 27.00 48.39 -5.42
N ALA A 253 26.21 49.15 -4.66
CA ALA A 253 26.46 50.58 -4.45
C ALA A 253 27.77 50.85 -3.68
N ASN A 254 28.11 50.02 -2.69
CA ASN A 254 29.36 50.13 -1.95
C ASN A 254 30.58 49.71 -2.79
N GLU A 255 30.47 48.64 -3.58
CA GLU A 255 31.52 48.22 -4.52
C GLU A 255 31.81 49.30 -5.56
N GLN A 256 30.76 49.91 -6.13
CA GLN A 256 30.93 51.03 -7.06
C GLN A 256 31.62 52.23 -6.41
N LYS A 257 31.29 52.56 -5.15
CA LYS A 257 31.97 53.64 -4.40
C LYS A 257 33.45 53.33 -4.15
N GLU A 258 33.79 52.08 -3.80
CA GLU A 258 35.18 51.66 -3.58
C GLU A 258 35.99 51.66 -4.87
N LEU A 259 35.41 51.20 -5.99
CA LEU A 259 36.03 51.27 -7.31
C LEU A 259 36.27 52.72 -7.73
N ALA A 260 35.31 53.63 -7.53
CA ALA A 260 35.46 55.05 -7.82
C ALA A 260 36.58 55.72 -7.00
N LYS A 261 36.71 55.37 -5.70
CA LYS A 261 37.81 55.84 -4.85
C LYS A 261 39.16 55.33 -5.34
N LYS A 262 39.26 54.04 -5.70
CA LYS A 262 40.50 53.43 -6.22
C LYS A 262 40.90 54.04 -7.56
N ALA A 263 39.95 54.27 -8.46
CA ALA A 263 40.18 54.93 -9.74
C ALA A 263 40.67 56.39 -9.56
N ARG A 264 40.06 57.15 -8.64
CA ARG A 264 40.47 58.51 -8.31
C ARG A 264 41.90 58.55 -7.76
N LYS A 265 42.23 57.68 -6.79
CA LYS A 265 43.60 57.57 -6.24
C LYS A 265 44.63 57.24 -7.33
N TYR A 266 44.31 56.32 -8.24
CA TYR A 266 45.21 55.98 -9.35
C TYR A 266 45.42 57.14 -10.31
N PHE A 267 44.35 57.87 -10.69
CA PHE A 267 44.47 59.03 -11.55
C PHE A 267 45.39 60.11 -10.95
N PHE A 268 45.23 60.43 -9.66
CA PHE A 268 46.09 61.41 -9.01
C PHE A 268 47.56 60.94 -8.90
N LEU A 269 47.79 59.69 -8.50
CA LEU A 269 49.15 59.20 -8.24
C LEU A 269 49.93 58.92 -9.53
N CYS A 270 49.28 58.34 -10.55
CA CYS A 270 49.96 57.82 -11.74
C CYS A 270 49.84 58.71 -12.98
N MET A 271 48.89 59.65 -13.03
CA MET A 271 48.79 60.60 -14.16
C MET A 271 49.22 62.00 -13.76
N LEU A 272 48.62 62.58 -12.72
CA LEU A 272 48.83 63.99 -12.38
C LEU A 272 50.24 64.25 -11.83
N LEU A 273 50.68 63.45 -10.87
CA LEU A 273 51.96 63.66 -10.18
C LEU A 273 53.18 63.52 -11.13
N PRO A 274 53.29 62.48 -11.97
CA PRO A 274 54.37 62.40 -12.94
C PRO A 274 54.23 63.44 -14.06
N PHE A 275 53.02 63.91 -14.39
CA PHE A 275 52.82 64.98 -15.39
C PHE A 275 53.43 66.29 -14.91
N VAL A 276 53.08 66.69 -13.69
CA VAL A 276 53.60 67.91 -13.08
C VAL A 276 55.12 67.81 -12.87
N GLY A 277 55.60 66.67 -12.35
CA GLY A 277 57.03 66.45 -12.12
C GLY A 277 57.85 66.52 -13.42
N SER A 278 57.43 65.80 -14.45
CA SER A 278 58.11 65.81 -15.75
C SER A 278 58.03 67.17 -16.44
N SER A 279 56.86 67.83 -16.45
CA SER A 279 56.69 69.15 -17.06
C SER A 279 57.55 70.21 -16.39
N LEU A 280 57.76 70.14 -15.07
CA LEU A 280 58.65 71.06 -14.35
C LEU A 280 60.11 70.80 -14.69
N ILE A 281 60.56 69.53 -14.71
CA ILE A 281 61.94 69.17 -15.02
C ILE A 281 62.29 69.55 -16.47
N PHE A 282 61.47 69.16 -17.44
CA PHE A 282 61.69 69.47 -18.86
C PHE A 282 61.47 70.95 -19.16
N GLY A 283 60.53 71.62 -18.48
CA GLY A 283 60.31 73.06 -18.61
C GLY A 283 61.51 73.87 -18.12
N ALA A 284 62.09 73.51 -16.97
CA ALA A 284 63.30 74.14 -16.44
C ALA A 284 64.50 73.95 -17.38
N PHE A 285 64.66 72.76 -17.96
CA PHE A 285 65.72 72.50 -18.94
C PHE A 285 65.51 73.27 -20.25
N ALA A 286 64.26 73.36 -20.73
CA ALA A 286 63.94 74.08 -21.96
C ALA A 286 64.10 75.60 -21.82
N LEU A 287 63.94 76.17 -20.62
CA LEU A 287 64.19 77.59 -20.35
C LEU A 287 65.65 77.99 -20.55
N ILE A 288 66.58 77.04 -20.43
CA ILE A 288 68.02 77.27 -20.69
C ILE A 288 68.27 77.41 -22.19
N LEU A 289 67.47 76.73 -23.02
CA LEU A 289 67.71 76.60 -24.47
C LEU A 289 66.80 77.49 -25.33
N PHE A 290 65.64 77.92 -24.82
CA PHE A 290 64.61 78.59 -25.60
C PHE A 290 63.96 79.76 -24.86
N THR A 291 63.37 80.70 -25.63
CA THR A 291 62.49 81.76 -25.09
C THR A 291 61.34 81.18 -24.26
N PRO A 292 60.89 81.86 -23.19
CA PRO A 292 59.99 81.30 -22.17
C PRO A 292 58.67 80.73 -22.72
N LEU A 293 58.10 81.36 -23.76
CA LEU A 293 56.88 80.87 -24.40
C LEU A 293 57.06 79.49 -25.06
N ARG A 294 58.22 79.26 -25.69
CA ARG A 294 58.56 77.99 -26.34
C ARG A 294 58.96 76.92 -25.33
N ALA A 295 59.61 77.32 -24.23
CA ALA A 295 59.99 76.41 -23.15
C ALA A 295 58.79 75.75 -22.46
N VAL A 296 57.70 76.51 -22.22
CA VAL A 296 56.45 75.96 -21.65
C VAL A 296 55.80 74.94 -22.60
N GLY A 297 55.80 75.22 -23.91
CA GLY A 297 55.26 74.31 -24.92
C GLY A 297 56.04 72.99 -25.00
N VAL A 298 57.37 73.07 -25.04
CA VAL A 298 58.24 71.88 -25.07
C VAL A 298 58.15 71.08 -23.78
N GLY A 299 58.15 71.74 -22.61
CA GLY A 299 57.99 71.09 -21.32
C GLY A 299 56.67 70.33 -21.19
N SER A 300 55.57 70.93 -21.65
CA SER A 300 54.24 70.28 -21.63
C SER A 300 54.17 69.08 -22.57
N ALA A 301 54.74 69.19 -23.78
CA ALA A 301 54.76 68.10 -24.76
C ALA A 301 55.59 66.89 -24.27
N LEU A 302 56.77 67.14 -23.68
CA LEU A 302 57.62 66.09 -23.11
C LEU A 302 57.01 65.51 -21.82
N GLY A 303 56.33 66.33 -21.01
CA GLY A 303 55.58 65.87 -19.84
C GLY A 303 54.43 64.95 -20.20
N LEU A 304 53.66 65.27 -21.25
CA LEU A 304 52.63 64.38 -21.80
C LEU A 304 53.24 63.08 -22.34
N GLY A 305 54.41 63.15 -23.00
CA GLY A 305 55.10 61.97 -23.52
C GLY A 305 55.55 61.01 -22.41
N THR A 306 56.21 61.51 -21.37
CA THR A 306 56.69 60.66 -20.28
C THR A 306 55.57 60.05 -19.47
N THR A 307 54.51 60.81 -19.18
CA THR A 307 53.32 60.28 -18.49
C THR A 307 52.58 59.23 -19.29
N ALA A 308 52.41 59.43 -20.59
CA ALA A 308 51.79 58.43 -21.45
C ALA A 308 52.62 57.13 -21.52
N GLY A 309 53.95 57.21 -21.45
CA GLY A 309 54.83 56.05 -21.31
C GLY A 309 54.64 55.29 -20.00
N VAL A 310 54.56 56.00 -18.86
CA VAL A 310 54.28 55.41 -17.54
C VAL A 310 52.90 54.77 -17.50
N VAL A 311 51.90 55.42 -18.10
CA VAL A 311 50.53 54.91 -18.21
C VAL A 311 50.52 53.62 -19.04
N LYS A 312 51.22 53.56 -20.18
CA LYS A 312 51.31 52.34 -20.99
C LYS A 312 51.84 51.15 -20.19
N PHE A 313 52.87 51.37 -19.37
CA PHE A 313 53.52 50.30 -18.62
C PHE A 313 52.73 49.86 -17.38
N THR A 314 51.97 50.78 -16.77
CA THR A 314 51.23 50.52 -15.52
C THR A 314 49.77 50.17 -15.73
N ALA A 315 49.14 50.63 -16.81
CA ALA A 315 47.71 50.42 -17.10
C ALA A 315 47.37 48.94 -17.34
N ALA A 316 48.25 48.17 -17.99
CA ALA A 316 48.00 46.75 -18.30
C ALA A 316 47.97 45.85 -17.05
N LYS A 317 48.53 46.30 -15.92
CA LYS A 317 48.68 45.49 -14.70
C LYS A 317 47.64 45.80 -13.60
N ARG A 318 46.74 46.78 -13.78
CA ARG A 318 45.80 47.20 -12.72
C ARG A 318 44.32 47.09 -13.15
N LEU A 319 43.57 46.26 -12.41
CA LEU A 319 42.12 46.04 -12.58
C LEU A 319 41.27 47.33 -12.57
N ALA A 320 41.69 48.34 -11.80
CA ALA A 320 40.95 49.61 -11.72
C ALA A 320 40.86 50.34 -13.09
N VAL A 321 41.83 50.11 -13.98
CA VAL A 321 41.88 50.70 -15.33
C VAL A 321 41.04 49.90 -16.31
N THR A 322 40.94 48.59 -16.12
CA THR A 322 40.15 47.73 -16.98
C THR A 322 38.66 47.87 -16.70
N GLU A 323 38.20 48.05 -15.46
CA GLU A 323 36.76 48.12 -15.18
C GLU A 323 36.14 49.50 -15.45
N THR A 324 36.93 50.58 -15.39
CA THR A 324 36.38 51.94 -15.50
C THR A 324 36.41 52.45 -16.94
N SER A 325 35.25 52.56 -17.59
CA SER A 325 35.12 52.85 -19.02
C SER A 325 35.73 54.20 -19.46
N TRP A 326 35.59 55.26 -18.66
CA TRP A 326 36.17 56.57 -18.98
C TRP A 326 37.70 56.58 -18.84
N LEU A 327 38.25 55.90 -17.82
CA LEU A 327 39.69 55.83 -17.58
C LEU A 327 40.39 55.06 -18.71
N ARG A 328 39.75 53.99 -19.20
CA ARG A 328 40.21 53.22 -20.36
C ARG A 328 40.31 54.10 -21.62
N ARG A 329 39.32 54.98 -21.87
CA ARG A 329 39.35 55.93 -23.00
C ARG A 329 40.51 56.92 -22.86
N VAL A 330 40.72 57.50 -21.68
CA VAL A 330 41.83 58.44 -21.43
C VAL A 330 43.19 57.77 -21.61
N CYS A 331 43.39 56.58 -21.05
CA CYS A 331 44.62 55.82 -21.23
C CYS A 331 44.86 55.46 -22.70
N SER A 332 43.82 55.07 -23.44
CA SER A 332 43.94 54.75 -24.87
C SER A 332 44.33 55.97 -25.71
N VAL A 333 43.79 57.16 -25.41
CA VAL A 333 44.15 58.39 -26.12
C VAL A 333 45.61 58.75 -25.85
N LEU A 334 46.06 58.64 -24.60
CA LEU A 334 47.46 58.92 -24.24
C LEU A 334 48.44 57.91 -24.86
N THR A 335 48.12 56.62 -24.87
CA THR A 335 49.01 55.61 -25.48
C THR A 335 49.12 55.78 -26.99
N VAL A 336 48.03 56.14 -27.68
CA VAL A 336 48.03 56.48 -29.11
C VAL A 336 48.85 57.75 -29.36
N GLY A 337 48.63 58.80 -28.57
CA GLY A 337 49.40 60.04 -28.67
C GLY A 337 50.89 59.83 -28.45
N TRP A 338 51.27 59.00 -27.48
CA TRP A 338 52.66 58.60 -27.24
C TRP A 338 53.26 57.82 -28.40
N ALA A 339 52.54 56.83 -28.94
CA ALA A 339 53.01 56.04 -30.07
C ALA A 339 53.26 56.93 -31.30
N MET A 340 52.38 57.89 -31.57
CA MET A 340 52.58 58.88 -32.63
C MET A 340 53.77 59.80 -32.33
N GLY A 341 53.94 60.24 -31.09
CA GLY A 341 55.09 61.06 -30.68
C GLY A 341 56.43 60.34 -30.87
N VAL A 342 56.52 59.08 -30.44
CA VAL A 342 57.71 58.23 -30.63
C VAL A 342 57.98 57.98 -32.11
N ALA A 343 56.94 57.68 -32.90
CA ALA A 343 57.08 57.51 -34.35
C ALA A 343 57.58 58.80 -35.04
N GLY A 344 57.08 59.96 -34.61
CA GLY A 344 57.53 61.27 -35.10
C GLY A 344 58.99 61.55 -34.77
N VAL A 345 59.42 61.28 -33.54
CA VAL A 345 60.84 61.43 -33.13
C VAL A 345 61.74 60.44 -33.86
N ALA A 346 61.29 59.20 -34.07
CA ALA A 346 62.03 58.22 -34.85
C ALA A 346 62.18 58.65 -36.32
N ALA A 347 61.12 59.22 -36.91
CA ALA A 347 61.16 59.73 -38.28
C ALA A 347 62.11 60.93 -38.42
N THR A 348 62.11 61.87 -37.46
CA THR A 348 63.02 63.02 -37.48
C THR A 348 64.46 62.61 -37.20
N ALA A 349 64.69 61.69 -36.25
CA ALA A 349 66.02 61.12 -36.01
C ALA A 349 66.55 60.39 -37.25
N ASN A 350 65.71 59.62 -37.94
CA ASN A 350 66.08 58.95 -39.19
C ASN A 350 66.39 59.96 -40.30
N ALA A 351 65.62 61.05 -40.41
CA ALA A 351 65.90 62.13 -41.35
C ALA A 351 67.24 62.83 -41.07
N VAL A 352 67.51 63.19 -39.81
CA VAL A 352 68.79 63.79 -39.39
C VAL A 352 69.94 62.82 -39.62
N TYR A 353 69.77 61.55 -39.28
CA TYR A 353 70.77 60.51 -39.51
C TYR A 353 71.07 60.32 -41.00
N SER A 354 70.03 60.26 -41.86
CA SER A 354 70.20 60.15 -43.30
C SER A 354 70.91 61.36 -43.92
N ASN A 355 70.64 62.57 -43.41
CA ASN A 355 71.29 63.80 -43.84
C ASN A 355 72.76 63.85 -43.37
N TYR A 356 73.03 63.43 -42.13
CA TYR A 356 74.40 63.27 -41.62
C TYR A 356 75.19 62.26 -42.47
N LEU A 357 74.59 61.11 -42.78
CA LEU A 357 75.17 60.06 -43.62
C LEU A 357 75.46 60.57 -45.04
N SER A 358 74.53 61.33 -45.63
CA SER A 358 74.69 61.95 -46.95
C SER A 358 75.82 62.97 -46.98
N ASN A 359 75.96 63.81 -45.95
CA ASN A 359 77.04 64.81 -45.88
C ASN A 359 78.42 64.18 -45.66
N HIS A 360 78.48 62.96 -45.09
CA HIS A 360 79.74 62.24 -44.86
C HIS A 360 79.97 61.13 -45.90
N GLN A 361 79.09 60.97 -46.89
CA GLN A 361 79.26 59.94 -47.92
C GLN A 361 80.56 60.10 -48.69
N ASP A 362 80.99 61.33 -48.99
CA ASP A 362 82.25 61.58 -49.68
C ASP A 362 83.47 61.20 -48.83
N ASP A 363 83.39 61.41 -47.51
CA ASP A 363 84.46 61.03 -46.57
C ASP A 363 84.52 59.52 -46.36
N PHE A 364 83.36 58.86 -46.29
CA PHE A 364 83.28 57.40 -46.29
C PHE A 364 83.77 56.79 -47.60
N VAL A 365 83.48 57.39 -48.76
CA VAL A 365 83.98 56.94 -50.06
C VAL A 365 85.49 57.15 -50.16
N LYS A 366 86.03 58.28 -49.68
CA LYS A 366 87.50 58.48 -49.60
C LYS A 366 88.18 57.47 -48.69
N GLN A 367 87.61 57.18 -47.50
CA GLN A 367 88.12 56.13 -46.63
C GLN A 367 87.99 54.74 -47.27
N ALA A 368 86.89 54.44 -47.95
CA ALA A 368 86.70 53.16 -48.62
C ALA A 368 87.67 52.98 -49.80
N VAL A 369 87.90 54.02 -50.60
CA VAL A 369 88.88 54.04 -51.70
C VAL A 369 90.30 53.87 -51.16
N ALA A 370 90.68 54.59 -50.09
CA ALA A 370 91.97 54.42 -49.43
C ALA A 370 92.18 52.97 -48.93
N THR A 371 91.11 52.34 -48.42
CA THR A 371 91.14 50.96 -47.92
C THR A 371 91.16 49.92 -49.06
N THR A 372 90.60 50.22 -50.25
CA THR A 372 90.63 49.30 -51.40
C THR A 372 91.92 49.37 -52.22
N THR A 373 92.64 50.50 -52.25
CA THR A 373 93.98 50.54 -52.86
C THR A 373 95.04 49.73 -52.11
N ILE A 374 94.84 49.46 -50.82
CA ILE A 374 95.80 48.69 -49.99
C ILE A 374 95.51 47.18 -50.04
N ASN A 375 94.33 46.74 -50.49
CA ASN A 375 93.92 45.35 -50.41
C ASN A 375 93.79 44.68 -51.80
N ARG A 376 94.67 45.04 -52.74
CA ARG A 376 94.82 44.40 -54.06
C ARG A 376 95.57 43.06 -54.00
N ASP A 377 96.03 42.63 -52.83
CA ASP A 377 96.79 41.38 -52.64
C ASP A 377 96.20 40.52 -51.52
N ALA A 378 95.09 39.82 -51.77
CA ALA A 378 94.79 38.57 -51.03
C ALA A 378 93.66 37.74 -51.69
N PRO A 379 93.87 36.45 -51.99
CA PRO A 379 92.89 35.61 -52.69
C PRO A 379 91.88 34.92 -51.77
N THR A 380 90.63 34.92 -52.25
CA THR A 380 89.64 33.81 -52.29
C THR A 380 89.68 32.68 -51.24
N SER A 381 88.60 32.57 -50.45
CA SER A 381 88.07 31.33 -49.85
C SER A 381 86.60 31.60 -49.47
N THR A 382 85.62 31.19 -50.27
CA THR A 382 84.86 29.91 -50.26
C THR A 382 83.94 29.68 -49.05
N GLY A 383 82.64 29.59 -49.34
CA GLY A 383 81.62 28.92 -48.51
C GLY A 383 80.96 29.85 -47.48
N LYS A 384 79.68 29.76 -47.16
CA LYS A 384 78.69 28.68 -47.38
C LYS A 384 77.32 29.25 -46.98
N ALA A 385 76.30 29.00 -47.80
CA ALA A 385 74.90 29.36 -47.54
C ALA A 385 74.28 28.53 -46.38
N PRO A 386 73.21 29.03 -45.75
CA PRO A 386 71.92 28.29 -45.79
C PRO A 386 70.71 29.23 -45.99
N SER A 387 69.86 29.00 -47.00
CA SER A 387 68.55 28.29 -46.91
C SER A 387 67.63 28.85 -45.82
N LEU A 388 66.78 29.86 -46.06
CA LEU A 388 65.47 29.86 -46.76
C LEU A 388 64.40 28.90 -46.18
N SER A 389 63.32 29.54 -45.69
CA SER A 389 61.90 29.11 -45.57
C SER A 389 61.49 28.07 -44.51
N PRO A 390 60.19 27.95 -44.15
CA PRO A 390 59.07 28.93 -44.04
C PRO A 390 58.24 28.70 -42.73
N PRO A 391 57.06 29.35 -42.53
CA PRO A 391 56.34 29.40 -41.25
C PRO A 391 55.21 28.35 -41.15
N ASN A 392 54.80 28.06 -39.92
CA ASN A 392 53.52 27.47 -39.49
C ASN A 392 53.39 27.85 -38.00
N GLY A 393 52.27 28.27 -37.43
CA GLY A 393 50.90 27.82 -37.64
C GLY A 393 50.39 27.29 -36.30
N ASN A 394 49.78 28.18 -35.49
CA ASN A 394 48.69 27.97 -34.52
C ASN A 394 48.62 29.12 -33.52
#